data_AF-A0A7Y7DSZ2-F1
#
_entry.id   AF-A0A7Y7DSZ2-F1
#
_cell.length_a   1.000
_cell.length_b   1.000
_cell.length_c   1.000
_cell.angle_alpha   90.00
_cell.angle_beta   90.00
_cell.angle_gamma   90.00
#
_symmetry.space_group_name_H-M   'P 1'
#
loop_
_entity.id
_entity.type
_entity.pdbx_description
1 polymer ?
#
loop_
_entity_poly.entity_id
_entity_poly.type
_entity_poly.pdbx_seq_one_letter_code
_entity_poly.pdbx_strand_id
1 'polypeptide(L)'
;MLSSLCILPSAFSQTNSATMYNGGGNNAGTYGSYYGTNCDVTGVRSFGGGYNSDVSGSYSVGLGYNANVGGTYSFGFGRDTDVTGSYSIGLGYNSDATASFSTSIGTRTKATGSNTLAIGTDAKATVTKAFAIGVGYNTTYPLENNISNSLMVGFNSNLPTLFVGAGSGVGTYGKVGIATTTPSSSFEVADVNGSDIDTKLNGFTLINGAGSSLLFGNGSGAAYGEWGIEAHTDGLNFWKPYGATGGLKNYCLFIENLSGNVGVNTDNPTAPLTVNGKTLIGDPSLVSTPNGYKLFVQEGILTEKVKVALYNTTDWADYVFETDYELRSLTEVKRFVEVNKHLPGVPSAQELVDNEGYDLSKMDATLLEKIEELTLYTIELAEQNKNLQERIKQLEDEK
;
A
#
# COMPACT_ATOMS: atom_id res chain seq x y z
N MET A 1 65.20 -28.68 43.00
CA MET A 1 64.30 -29.65 42.33
C MET A 1 63.71 -28.97 41.12
N LEU A 2 64.19 -29.27 39.92
CA LEU A 2 63.53 -28.97 38.64
C LEU A 2 64.26 -29.86 37.61
N SER A 3 63.69 -31.05 37.39
CA SER A 3 64.19 -31.99 36.39
C SER A 3 63.23 -31.98 35.21
N SER A 4 63.80 -31.61 34.06
CA SER A 4 63.29 -31.72 32.72
C SER A 4 62.62 -33.07 32.45
N LEU A 5 61.46 -33.05 31.79
CA LEU A 5 60.84 -34.26 31.24
C LEU A 5 61.60 -34.65 29.97
N CYS A 6 62.52 -35.60 30.13
CA CYS A 6 63.33 -36.19 29.08
C CYS A 6 62.50 -37.25 28.33
N ILE A 7 62.39 -37.13 27.02
CA ILE A 7 61.89 -38.17 26.12
C ILE A 7 62.98 -39.26 26.06
N LEU A 8 62.70 -40.44 26.61
CA LEU A 8 63.66 -41.56 26.66
C LEU A 8 63.98 -42.12 25.25
N PRO A 9 65.23 -42.57 25.00
CA PRO A 9 65.62 -43.20 23.75
C PRO A 9 65.71 -44.73 23.89
N SER A 10 64.80 -45.48 23.25
CA SER A 10 65.08 -46.79 22.62
C SER A 10 63.84 -47.42 21.96
N ALA A 11 63.76 -47.29 20.64
CA ALA A 11 63.24 -48.22 19.61
C ALA A 11 61.74 -48.65 19.55
N PHE A 12 61.03 -48.13 18.53
CA PHE A 12 60.27 -48.81 17.46
C PHE A 12 59.76 -50.25 17.74
N SER A 13 58.49 -50.63 17.51
CA SER A 13 57.78 -50.57 16.20
C SER A 13 56.34 -51.11 16.32
N GLN A 14 55.35 -50.31 15.91
CA GLN A 14 54.22 -50.73 15.05
C GLN A 14 53.50 -49.47 14.52
N THR A 15 53.86 -49.07 13.30
CA THR A 15 53.04 -48.36 12.28
C THR A 15 51.81 -47.58 12.74
N ASN A 16 52.03 -46.42 13.38
CA ASN A 16 51.26 -45.18 13.17
C ASN A 16 52.00 -44.03 13.87
N SER A 17 53.15 -43.65 13.34
CA SER A 17 53.98 -42.58 13.89
C SER A 17 53.40 -41.21 13.54
N ALA A 18 52.39 -40.75 14.27
CA ALA A 18 52.23 -39.32 14.49
C ALA A 18 53.41 -38.87 15.37
N THR A 19 54.58 -38.66 14.75
CA THR A 19 55.70 -38.00 15.42
C THR A 19 55.25 -36.60 15.78
N MET A 20 55.28 -36.27 17.08
CA MET A 20 55.06 -34.90 17.51
C MET A 20 56.21 -34.03 17.01
N TYR A 21 56.03 -33.36 15.87
CA TYR A 21 57.02 -32.47 15.31
C TYR A 21 56.85 -31.06 15.92
N ASN A 22 57.73 -30.72 16.86
CA ASN A 22 57.88 -29.37 17.40
C ASN A 22 59.04 -28.68 16.65
N GLY A 23 58.73 -28.02 15.54
CA GLY A 23 59.74 -27.35 14.72
C GLY A 23 59.93 -25.89 15.14
N GLY A 24 60.98 -25.54 15.90
CA GLY A 24 61.44 -24.15 16.07
C GLY A 24 60.47 -23.14 16.73
N GLY A 25 59.47 -23.60 17.49
CA GLY A 25 58.54 -22.72 18.21
C GLY A 25 59.03 -22.29 19.60
N ASN A 26 58.50 -21.19 20.12
CA ASN A 26 58.76 -20.66 21.46
C ASN A 26 57.55 -20.91 22.38
N ASN A 27 57.81 -21.25 23.65
CA ASN A 27 56.78 -21.37 24.68
C ASN A 27 57.25 -20.62 25.93
N ALA A 28 56.97 -19.32 25.97
CA ALA A 28 57.34 -18.45 27.09
C ALA A 28 56.19 -18.27 28.10
N GLY A 29 54.97 -18.68 27.75
CA GLY A 29 53.79 -18.55 28.59
C GLY A 29 53.77 -19.53 29.76
N THR A 30 53.50 -19.05 30.98
CA THR A 30 53.31 -19.92 32.15
C THR A 30 52.10 -20.85 31.92
N TYR A 31 52.31 -22.17 32.00
CA TYR A 31 51.33 -23.20 31.65
C TYR A 31 50.86 -23.15 30.17
N GLY A 32 51.64 -22.53 29.29
CA GLY A 32 51.43 -22.56 27.85
C GLY A 32 51.83 -23.91 27.26
N SER A 33 51.27 -24.25 26.10
CA SER A 33 51.66 -25.42 25.33
C SER A 33 51.50 -25.17 23.84
N TYR A 34 52.27 -25.87 23.00
CA TYR A 34 52.06 -25.81 21.56
C TYR A 34 52.29 -27.14 20.85
N TYR A 35 51.75 -27.25 19.64
CA TYR A 35 51.98 -28.35 18.72
C TYR A 35 52.14 -27.84 17.28
N GLY A 36 53.33 -27.98 16.68
CA GLY A 36 53.58 -27.59 15.29
C GLY A 36 54.90 -26.88 15.05
N THR A 37 54.97 -26.11 13.96
CA THR A 37 56.20 -25.44 13.50
C THR A 37 56.10 -23.93 13.64
N ASN A 38 57.12 -23.28 14.20
CA ASN A 38 57.22 -21.84 14.39
C ASN A 38 56.03 -21.24 15.15
N CYS A 39 55.46 -21.98 16.11
CA CYS A 39 54.44 -21.43 17.00
C CYS A 39 55.12 -20.66 18.13
N ASP A 40 54.71 -19.41 18.38
CA ASP A 40 55.16 -18.61 19.53
C ASP A 40 54.02 -18.47 20.53
N VAL A 41 54.17 -19.10 21.70
CA VAL A 41 53.15 -19.12 22.74
C VAL A 41 53.68 -18.39 23.97
N THR A 42 53.28 -17.12 24.12
CA THR A 42 53.71 -16.24 25.22
C THR A 42 52.60 -15.97 26.23
N GLY A 43 51.34 -16.24 25.89
CA GLY A 43 50.20 -16.07 26.79
C GLY A 43 50.16 -17.10 27.94
N VAL A 44 49.73 -16.70 29.13
CA VAL A 44 49.56 -17.62 30.27
C VAL A 44 48.41 -18.59 30.00
N ARG A 45 48.58 -19.89 30.27
CA ARG A 45 47.56 -20.95 30.08
C ARG A 45 46.96 -20.95 28.67
N SER A 46 47.81 -20.78 27.67
CA SER A 46 47.39 -20.72 26.26
C SER A 46 47.84 -21.96 25.48
N PHE A 47 47.22 -22.17 24.32
CA PHE A 47 47.57 -23.26 23.41
C PHE A 47 47.78 -22.75 21.99
N GLY A 48 48.95 -23.03 21.41
CA GLY A 48 49.25 -22.75 20.02
C GLY A 48 49.37 -24.01 19.18
N GLY A 49 48.91 -24.00 17.94
CA GLY A 49 49.19 -25.10 17.04
C GLY A 49 49.14 -24.79 15.56
N GLY A 50 49.76 -25.67 14.77
CA GLY A 50 49.87 -25.54 13.31
C GLY A 50 51.22 -24.99 12.84
N TYR A 51 51.21 -23.97 11.97
CA TYR A 51 52.41 -23.38 11.37
C TYR A 51 52.38 -21.86 11.54
N ASN A 52 53.44 -21.28 12.11
CA ASN A 52 53.60 -19.83 12.27
C ASN A 52 52.50 -19.17 13.11
N SER A 53 52.00 -19.83 14.16
CA SER A 53 50.94 -19.28 15.02
C SER A 53 51.53 -18.49 16.19
N ASP A 54 51.13 -17.23 16.37
CA ASP A 54 51.47 -16.38 17.53
C ASP A 54 50.28 -16.36 18.49
N VAL A 55 50.48 -16.84 19.72
CA VAL A 55 49.46 -16.92 20.76
C VAL A 55 49.97 -16.20 22.01
N SER A 56 49.82 -14.88 21.99
CA SER A 56 50.26 -13.97 23.06
C SER A 56 49.16 -13.63 24.06
N GLY A 57 47.89 -13.84 23.71
CA GLY A 57 46.76 -13.65 24.62
C GLY A 57 46.76 -14.67 25.77
N SER A 58 46.56 -14.22 27.01
CA SER A 58 46.40 -15.17 28.13
C SER A 58 45.06 -15.92 28.03
N TYR A 59 45.03 -17.20 28.42
CA TYR A 59 43.86 -18.09 28.33
C TYR A 59 43.30 -18.24 26.91
N SER A 60 44.16 -18.13 25.89
CA SER A 60 43.75 -18.14 24.49
C SER A 60 44.17 -19.43 23.77
N VAL A 61 43.57 -19.65 22.61
CA VAL A 61 43.89 -20.78 21.74
C VAL A 61 44.06 -20.26 20.32
N GLY A 62 45.20 -20.56 19.70
CA GLY A 62 45.49 -20.22 18.30
C GLY A 62 45.90 -21.44 17.50
N LEU A 63 45.19 -21.73 16.41
CA LEU A 63 45.37 -22.95 15.64
C LEU A 63 45.33 -22.69 14.13
N GLY A 64 46.27 -23.26 13.39
CA GLY A 64 46.27 -23.27 11.94
C GLY A 64 47.53 -22.64 11.33
N TYR A 65 47.40 -21.92 10.22
CA TYR A 65 48.53 -21.33 9.51
C TYR A 65 48.52 -19.81 9.70
N ASN A 66 49.60 -19.25 10.24
CA ASN A 66 49.73 -17.80 10.46
C ASN A 66 48.57 -17.25 11.32
N ALA A 67 48.20 -17.97 12.38
CA ALA A 67 47.16 -17.53 13.31
C ALA A 67 47.76 -16.60 14.36
N ASN A 68 47.33 -15.34 14.40
CA ASN A 68 47.68 -14.36 15.43
C ASN A 68 46.55 -14.24 16.46
N VAL A 69 46.79 -14.65 17.70
CA VAL A 69 45.81 -14.62 18.79
C VAL A 69 46.40 -13.88 20.00
N GLY A 70 46.33 -12.55 19.93
CA GLY A 70 46.79 -11.64 20.98
C GLY A 70 45.73 -11.31 22.04
N GLY A 71 44.45 -11.58 21.75
CA GLY A 71 43.35 -11.31 22.66
C GLY A 71 43.34 -12.22 23.89
N THR A 72 43.18 -11.66 25.09
CA THR A 72 42.97 -12.47 26.31
C THR A 72 41.61 -13.19 26.22
N TYR A 73 41.51 -14.44 26.68
CA TYR A 73 40.31 -15.30 26.58
C TYR A 73 39.75 -15.45 25.15
N SER A 74 40.64 -15.52 24.15
CA SER A 74 40.22 -15.52 22.74
C SER A 74 40.55 -16.81 22.02
N PHE A 75 39.88 -17.04 20.89
CA PHE A 75 40.03 -18.27 20.10
C PHE A 75 40.23 -17.95 18.62
N GLY A 76 41.37 -18.36 18.06
CA GLY A 76 41.69 -18.26 16.64
C GLY A 76 41.86 -19.64 16.02
N PHE A 77 41.17 -19.91 14.91
CA PHE A 77 41.36 -21.15 14.14
C PHE A 77 41.26 -20.89 12.64
N GLY A 78 42.31 -21.24 11.89
CA GLY A 78 42.30 -21.24 10.42
C GLY A 78 43.58 -20.67 9.81
N ARG A 79 43.47 -19.98 8.68
CA ARG A 79 44.60 -19.42 7.94
C ARG A 79 44.57 -17.89 7.98
N ASP A 80 45.68 -17.26 8.35
CA ASP A 80 45.80 -15.80 8.44
C ASP A 80 44.72 -15.18 9.34
N THR A 81 44.39 -15.80 10.47
CA THR A 81 43.41 -15.23 11.41
C THR A 81 44.06 -14.20 12.32
N ASP A 82 43.42 -13.05 12.55
CA ASP A 82 43.90 -12.01 13.46
C ASP A 82 42.89 -11.73 14.58
N VAL A 83 43.16 -12.28 15.76
CA VAL A 83 42.25 -12.33 16.92
C VAL A 83 42.90 -11.57 18.09
N THR A 84 42.98 -10.24 17.94
CA THR A 84 43.64 -9.33 18.89
C THR A 84 42.67 -8.68 19.88
N GLY A 85 41.36 -8.73 19.62
CA GLY A 85 40.35 -8.29 20.56
C GLY A 85 40.25 -9.24 21.75
N SER A 86 40.08 -8.72 22.97
CA SER A 86 39.87 -9.61 24.14
C SER A 86 38.46 -10.22 24.12
N TYR A 87 38.31 -11.46 24.59
CA TYR A 87 37.07 -12.24 24.53
C TYR A 87 36.53 -12.43 23.11
N SER A 88 37.42 -12.55 22.12
CA SER A 88 37.03 -12.60 20.70
C SER A 88 37.23 -13.98 20.09
N ILE A 89 36.59 -14.19 18.93
CA ILE A 89 36.63 -15.44 18.19
C ILE A 89 36.91 -15.13 16.72
N GLY A 90 37.96 -15.73 16.15
CA GLY A 90 38.27 -15.67 14.72
C GLY A 90 38.37 -17.06 14.12
N LEU A 91 37.49 -17.41 13.17
CA LEU A 91 37.47 -18.71 12.51
C LEU A 91 37.53 -18.54 10.99
N GLY A 92 38.40 -19.28 10.31
CA GLY A 92 38.43 -19.38 8.84
C GLY A 92 39.67 -18.79 8.17
N TYR A 93 39.50 -18.23 6.97
CA TYR A 93 40.59 -17.69 6.16
C TYR A 93 40.56 -16.15 6.24
N ASN A 94 41.67 -15.51 6.63
CA ASN A 94 41.76 -14.05 6.72
C ASN A 94 40.62 -13.47 7.56
N SER A 95 40.44 -14.01 8.76
CA SER A 95 39.33 -13.71 9.66
C SER A 95 39.81 -12.82 10.80
N ASP A 96 39.38 -11.56 10.79
CA ASP A 96 39.85 -10.51 11.70
C ASP A 96 38.81 -10.26 12.80
N ALA A 97 39.14 -10.52 14.06
CA ALA A 97 38.34 -10.24 15.26
C ALA A 97 39.16 -9.36 16.22
N THR A 98 39.36 -8.10 15.83
CA THR A 98 40.39 -7.22 16.43
C THR A 98 39.89 -6.32 17.55
N ALA A 99 38.57 -6.26 17.76
CA ALA A 99 37.96 -5.48 18.85
C ALA A 99 37.43 -6.39 19.97
N SER A 100 37.28 -5.85 21.18
CA SER A 100 36.79 -6.62 22.32
C SER A 100 35.40 -7.21 22.08
N PHE A 101 35.19 -8.46 22.48
CA PHE A 101 33.96 -9.21 22.29
C PHE A 101 33.52 -9.35 20.82
N SER A 102 34.44 -9.22 19.86
CA SER A 102 34.14 -9.39 18.44
C SER A 102 34.17 -10.86 18.03
N THR A 103 33.41 -11.23 16.99
CA THR A 103 33.40 -12.58 16.43
C THR A 103 33.44 -12.49 14.91
N SER A 104 34.44 -13.12 14.30
CA SER A 104 34.67 -13.15 12.86
C SER A 104 34.74 -14.61 12.39
N ILE A 105 33.84 -15.03 11.49
CA ILE A 105 33.74 -16.42 11.05
C ILE A 105 33.56 -16.47 9.53
N GLY A 106 34.55 -17.01 8.82
CA GLY A 106 34.46 -17.29 7.39
C GLY A 106 35.69 -16.85 6.61
N THR A 107 35.49 -16.31 5.42
CA THR A 107 36.56 -15.94 4.49
C THR A 107 36.62 -14.43 4.32
N ARG A 108 37.75 -13.80 4.66
CA ARG A 108 37.97 -12.34 4.55
C ARG A 108 36.96 -11.52 5.37
N THR A 109 36.55 -12.07 6.51
CA THR A 109 35.61 -11.41 7.43
C THR A 109 36.31 -10.44 8.36
N LYS A 110 35.67 -9.32 8.71
CA LYS A 110 36.24 -8.31 9.62
C LYS A 110 35.24 -7.88 10.69
N ALA A 111 35.48 -8.25 11.93
CA ALA A 111 34.74 -7.82 13.13
C ALA A 111 35.63 -6.87 13.93
N THR A 112 35.58 -5.58 13.60
CA THR A 112 36.55 -4.55 14.07
C THR A 112 35.94 -3.52 15.02
N GLY A 113 34.63 -3.59 15.27
CA GLY A 113 33.95 -2.83 16.32
C GLY A 113 33.79 -3.65 17.61
N SER A 114 33.59 -3.00 18.75
CA SER A 114 33.32 -3.73 20.00
C SER A 114 31.99 -4.47 19.92
N ASN A 115 31.94 -5.70 20.43
CA ASN A 115 30.72 -6.53 20.43
C ASN A 115 30.12 -6.76 19.02
N THR A 116 30.95 -6.83 17.98
CA THR A 116 30.48 -7.08 16.61
C THR A 116 30.45 -8.55 16.22
N LEU A 117 29.66 -8.87 15.21
CA LEU A 117 29.61 -10.21 14.60
C LEU A 117 29.74 -10.07 13.08
N ALA A 118 30.73 -10.72 12.48
CA ALA A 118 30.90 -10.81 11.03
C ALA A 118 30.95 -12.30 10.62
N ILE A 119 29.97 -12.76 9.84
CA ILE A 119 29.90 -14.16 9.38
C ILE A 119 29.74 -14.22 7.86
N GLY A 120 30.55 -15.05 7.21
CA GLY A 120 30.40 -15.43 5.80
C GLY A 120 31.62 -15.09 4.95
N THR A 121 31.43 -14.49 3.77
CA THR A 121 32.53 -14.13 2.86
C THR A 121 32.50 -12.65 2.56
N ASP A 122 33.63 -11.96 2.77
CA ASP A 122 33.71 -10.50 2.59
C ASP A 122 32.65 -9.73 3.43
N ALA A 123 32.28 -10.26 4.60
CA ALA A 123 31.37 -9.60 5.55
C ALA A 123 32.18 -8.76 6.55
N LYS A 124 31.76 -7.51 6.80
CA LYS A 124 32.44 -6.59 7.70
C LYS A 124 31.46 -5.97 8.70
N ALA A 125 31.81 -5.97 9.97
CA ALA A 125 31.14 -5.24 11.03
C ALA A 125 32.15 -4.32 11.70
N THR A 126 32.02 -3.01 11.46
CA THR A 126 33.10 -2.03 11.71
C THR A 126 32.83 -1.07 12.86
N VAL A 127 31.64 -1.12 13.45
CA VAL A 127 31.24 -0.25 14.56
C VAL A 127 30.56 -1.02 15.68
N THR A 128 30.48 -0.43 16.87
CA THR A 128 30.00 -1.11 18.09
C THR A 128 28.62 -1.77 17.91
N LYS A 129 28.52 -3.05 18.25
CA LYS A 129 27.28 -3.85 18.17
C LYS A 129 26.65 -3.92 16.76
N ALA A 130 27.45 -3.77 15.71
CA ALA A 130 27.03 -4.03 14.34
C ALA A 130 27.21 -5.52 14.01
N PHE A 131 26.21 -6.13 13.40
CA PHE A 131 26.24 -7.52 12.93
C PHE A 131 26.11 -7.56 11.40
N ALA A 132 27.01 -8.27 10.72
CA ALA A 132 26.98 -8.49 9.28
C ALA A 132 27.04 -9.99 8.99
N ILE A 133 26.03 -10.52 8.29
CA ILE A 133 25.90 -11.95 8.01
C ILE A 133 25.63 -12.15 6.50
N GLY A 134 26.49 -12.90 5.84
CA GLY A 134 26.28 -13.34 4.46
C GLY A 134 27.50 -13.13 3.58
N VAL A 135 27.28 -12.76 2.31
CA VAL A 135 28.32 -12.75 1.28
C VAL A 135 28.37 -11.37 0.62
N GLY A 136 29.47 -10.66 0.80
CA GLY A 136 29.79 -9.46 0.02
C GLY A 136 29.93 -9.79 -1.46
N TYR A 137 29.83 -8.78 -2.32
CA TYR A 137 30.03 -8.99 -3.77
C TYR A 137 31.48 -9.37 -4.09
N ASN A 138 32.44 -8.67 -3.45
CA ASN A 138 33.87 -9.02 -3.46
C ASN A 138 34.62 -8.21 -2.38
N THR A 139 35.95 -8.29 -2.36
CA THR A 139 36.81 -7.57 -1.39
C THR A 139 36.73 -6.04 -1.48
N THR A 140 36.40 -5.50 -2.66
CA THR A 140 36.21 -4.06 -2.91
C THR A 140 34.81 -3.61 -2.46
N TYR A 141 33.83 -4.50 -2.62
CA TYR A 141 32.41 -4.28 -2.32
C TYR A 141 31.91 -5.31 -1.29
N PRO A 142 32.42 -5.26 -0.04
CA PRO A 142 32.01 -6.15 1.02
C PRO A 142 30.56 -5.86 1.47
N LEU A 143 29.93 -6.83 2.12
CA LEU A 143 28.74 -6.55 2.92
C LEU A 143 29.22 -5.91 4.23
N GLU A 144 29.22 -4.57 4.26
CA GLU A 144 29.71 -3.81 5.41
C GLU A 144 28.57 -3.20 6.24
N ASN A 145 28.47 -3.65 7.49
CA ASN A 145 27.67 -3.00 8.51
C ASN A 145 28.52 -2.02 9.32
N ASN A 146 28.36 -0.74 8.99
CA ASN A 146 28.96 0.40 9.67
C ASN A 146 27.95 1.20 10.52
N ILE A 147 26.83 0.57 10.91
CA ILE A 147 25.76 1.19 11.70
C ILE A 147 25.69 0.53 13.09
N SER A 148 25.86 1.33 14.15
CA SER A 148 25.88 0.81 15.54
C SER A 148 24.53 0.21 15.95
N ASN A 149 24.57 -0.85 16.76
CA ASN A 149 23.37 -1.56 17.27
C ASN A 149 22.42 -2.01 16.14
N SER A 150 22.97 -2.64 15.09
CA SER A 150 22.18 -3.04 13.92
C SER A 150 22.58 -4.40 13.38
N LEU A 151 21.71 -4.98 12.56
CA LEU A 151 21.94 -6.22 11.82
C LEU A 151 21.80 -5.97 10.32
N MET A 152 22.74 -6.49 9.54
CA MET A 152 22.69 -6.58 8.09
C MET A 152 22.81 -8.03 7.65
N VAL A 153 21.90 -8.44 6.76
CA VAL A 153 21.96 -9.72 6.06
C VAL A 153 21.90 -9.48 4.56
N GLY A 154 22.84 -10.04 3.81
CA GLY A 154 22.91 -9.85 2.37
C GLY A 154 23.78 -10.91 1.68
N PHE A 155 23.51 -11.18 0.40
CA PHE A 155 24.23 -12.18 -0.38
C PHE A 155 24.58 -11.63 -1.75
N ASN A 156 25.85 -11.80 -2.13
CA ASN A 156 26.42 -11.34 -3.39
C ASN A 156 26.16 -9.85 -3.67
N SER A 157 26.27 -9.01 -2.64
CA SER A 157 25.95 -7.58 -2.70
C SER A 157 26.74 -6.83 -1.63
N ASN A 158 27.02 -5.55 -1.86
CA ASN A 158 27.49 -4.62 -0.82
C ASN A 158 26.36 -3.87 -0.11
N LEU A 159 25.12 -4.09 -0.53
CA LEU A 159 23.91 -3.60 0.11
C LEU A 159 23.20 -4.75 0.83
N PRO A 160 22.69 -4.55 2.04
CA PRO A 160 21.92 -5.59 2.72
C PRO A 160 20.58 -5.82 2.03
N THR A 161 20.18 -7.08 1.93
CA THR A 161 18.80 -7.44 1.59
C THR A 161 17.88 -7.16 2.77
N LEU A 162 18.30 -7.52 3.98
CA LEU A 162 17.58 -7.29 5.23
C LEU A 162 18.43 -6.46 6.18
N PHE A 163 17.83 -5.41 6.73
CA PHE A 163 18.40 -4.56 7.75
C PHE A 163 17.48 -4.49 8.97
N VAL A 164 18.07 -4.50 10.18
CA VAL A 164 17.37 -4.20 11.43
C VAL A 164 18.15 -3.11 12.17
N GLY A 165 17.51 -1.97 12.39
CA GLY A 165 18.09 -0.82 13.08
C GLY A 165 18.00 -0.91 14.60
N ALA A 166 18.53 0.11 15.28
CA ALA A 166 18.44 0.23 16.73
C ALA A 166 17.03 0.65 17.18
N GLY A 167 16.58 0.16 18.34
CA GLY A 167 15.48 0.79 19.08
C GLY A 167 15.95 2.10 19.74
N SER A 168 15.02 3.02 20.02
CA SER A 168 15.33 4.31 20.64
C SER A 168 15.39 4.29 22.17
N GLY A 169 15.19 3.14 22.81
CA GLY A 169 15.22 2.99 24.28
C GLY A 169 14.44 1.78 24.79
N VAL A 170 14.23 1.75 26.12
CA VAL A 170 13.47 0.68 26.80
C VAL A 170 12.04 0.62 26.24
N GLY A 171 11.58 -0.59 25.88
CA GLY A 171 10.23 -0.81 25.33
C GLY A 171 10.06 -0.43 23.86
N THR A 172 11.16 -0.09 23.16
CA THR A 172 11.13 0.21 21.72
C THR A 172 11.81 -0.88 20.92
N TYR A 173 11.47 -0.96 19.63
CA TYR A 173 12.05 -1.92 18.69
C TYR A 173 12.76 -1.18 17.56
N GLY A 174 13.73 -1.86 16.95
CA GLY A 174 14.35 -1.42 15.72
C GLY A 174 13.40 -1.51 14.55
N LYS A 175 13.52 -0.58 13.61
CA LYS A 175 12.82 -0.66 12.32
C LYS A 175 13.49 -1.69 11.42
N VAL A 176 12.69 -2.34 10.58
CA VAL A 176 13.16 -3.36 9.62
C VAL A 176 13.10 -2.79 8.20
N GLY A 177 14.20 -2.91 7.46
CA GLY A 177 14.30 -2.51 6.06
C GLY A 177 14.59 -3.70 5.16
N ILE A 178 13.89 -3.81 4.03
CA ILE A 178 14.29 -4.63 2.89
C ILE A 178 14.82 -3.71 1.81
N ALA A 179 16.07 -3.95 1.40
CA ALA A 179 16.80 -3.14 0.43
C ALA A 179 16.99 -1.65 0.84
N THR A 180 16.89 -1.35 2.13
CA THR A 180 17.18 -0.03 2.73
C THR A 180 17.80 -0.20 4.12
N THR A 181 18.74 0.68 4.48
CA THR A 181 19.36 0.73 5.82
C THR A 181 18.81 1.87 6.67
N THR A 182 17.88 2.66 6.14
CA THR A 182 17.27 3.79 6.82
C THR A 182 15.74 3.74 6.68
N PRO A 183 15.08 2.65 7.13
CA PRO A 183 13.63 2.55 7.08
C PRO A 183 12.97 3.71 7.84
N SER A 184 12.02 4.37 7.18
CA SER A 184 11.22 5.48 7.67
C SER A 184 10.02 5.01 8.51
N SER A 185 9.53 3.80 8.25
CA SER A 185 8.45 3.12 8.98
C SER A 185 8.94 1.88 9.74
N SER A 186 8.08 1.25 10.55
CA SER A 186 8.45 0.03 11.31
C SER A 186 8.91 -1.12 10.41
N PHE A 187 8.37 -1.20 9.19
CA PHE A 187 8.80 -2.11 8.13
C PHE A 187 8.73 -1.39 6.79
N GLU A 188 9.87 -1.29 6.10
CA GLU A 188 9.97 -0.64 4.78
C GLU A 188 10.58 -1.60 3.78
N VAL A 189 9.95 -1.73 2.61
CA VAL A 189 10.54 -2.35 1.41
C VAL A 189 10.80 -1.23 0.43
N ALA A 190 12.07 -0.93 0.17
CA ALA A 190 12.43 0.14 -0.76
C ALA A 190 12.52 -0.40 -2.19
N ASP A 191 11.97 0.35 -3.16
CA ASP A 191 12.33 0.16 -4.57
C ASP A 191 13.70 0.80 -4.81
N VAL A 192 14.68 -0.02 -5.17
CA VAL A 192 16.06 0.44 -5.38
C VAL A 192 16.38 0.60 -6.87
N ASN A 193 15.49 0.19 -7.78
CA ASN A 193 15.78 0.13 -9.22
C ASN A 193 14.68 0.67 -10.14
N GLY A 194 13.65 1.34 -9.62
CA GLY A 194 12.55 1.87 -10.44
C GLY A 194 11.64 0.78 -11.00
N SER A 195 11.66 -0.40 -10.37
CA SER A 195 10.79 -1.54 -10.69
C SER A 195 9.66 -1.60 -9.69
N ASP A 196 8.48 -2.07 -10.11
CA ASP A 196 7.34 -2.25 -9.22
C ASP A 196 7.74 -3.00 -7.93
N ILE A 197 7.33 -2.48 -6.78
CA ILE A 197 7.51 -3.19 -5.49
C ILE A 197 6.52 -4.35 -5.47
N ASP A 198 6.94 -5.50 -5.97
CA ASP A 198 6.13 -6.72 -5.97
C ASP A 198 6.15 -7.41 -4.59
N THR A 199 5.23 -7.00 -3.70
CA THR A 199 4.97 -7.74 -2.47
C THR A 199 3.89 -8.81 -2.69
N LYS A 200 4.28 -10.09 -2.67
CA LYS A 200 3.33 -11.21 -2.65
C LYS A 200 3.18 -11.76 -1.22
N LEU A 201 1.97 -11.68 -0.68
CA LEU A 201 1.60 -12.33 0.57
C LEU A 201 0.72 -13.55 0.26
N ASN A 202 1.15 -14.75 0.63
CA ASN A 202 0.33 -15.95 0.48
C ASN A 202 -0.59 -16.08 1.71
N GLY A 203 -1.88 -15.81 1.53
CA GLY A 203 -2.90 -15.86 2.60
C GLY A 203 -3.60 -14.51 2.78
N PHE A 204 -4.31 -14.35 3.90
CA PHE A 204 -4.95 -13.08 4.26
C PHE A 204 -3.98 -12.17 5.01
N THR A 205 -4.05 -10.88 4.73
CA THR A 205 -3.37 -9.84 5.51
C THR A 205 -4.41 -9.06 6.30
N LEU A 206 -4.30 -9.09 7.63
CA LEU A 206 -5.13 -8.27 8.50
C LEU A 206 -4.37 -6.98 8.83
N ILE A 207 -4.90 -5.84 8.39
CA ILE A 207 -4.45 -4.52 8.84
C ILE A 207 -5.40 -4.10 9.97
N ASN A 208 -4.90 -3.99 11.20
CA ASN A 208 -5.73 -3.75 12.39
C ASN A 208 -5.19 -2.57 13.20
N GLY A 209 -6.09 -1.74 13.71
CA GLY A 209 -5.80 -0.54 14.48
C GLY A 209 -6.73 0.60 14.11
N ALA A 210 -6.86 1.60 14.99
CA ALA A 210 -7.62 2.81 14.67
C ALA A 210 -6.99 3.52 13.45
N GLY A 211 -7.77 3.73 12.39
CA GLY A 211 -7.28 4.34 11.14
C GLY A 211 -6.37 3.44 10.31
N SER A 212 -6.40 2.12 10.52
CA SER A 212 -5.65 1.17 9.69
C SER A 212 -6.04 1.32 8.23
N SER A 213 -5.06 1.72 7.41
CA SER A 213 -5.28 2.08 6.02
C SER A 213 -4.28 1.38 5.10
N LEU A 214 -4.74 1.07 3.89
CA LEU A 214 -3.89 0.83 2.73
C LEU A 214 -3.86 2.10 1.89
N LEU A 215 -2.68 2.67 1.67
CA LEU A 215 -2.48 3.93 0.98
C LEU A 215 -1.84 3.69 -0.38
N PHE A 216 -2.29 4.43 -1.39
CA PHE A 216 -1.83 4.36 -2.77
C PHE A 216 -1.45 5.74 -3.26
N GLY A 217 -0.27 5.88 -3.84
CA GLY A 217 0.22 7.13 -4.43
C GLY A 217 1.09 6.86 -5.64
N ASN A 218 1.15 7.82 -6.57
CA ASN A 218 1.97 7.75 -7.78
C ASN A 218 3.16 8.73 -7.70
N GLY A 219 3.84 8.79 -6.54
CA GLY A 219 4.96 9.71 -6.32
C GLY A 219 4.59 11.19 -6.28
N SER A 220 3.30 11.55 -6.13
CA SER A 220 2.92 12.92 -5.81
C SER A 220 3.55 13.29 -4.46
N GLY A 221 3.97 14.54 -4.26
CA GLY A 221 4.57 15.02 -3.00
C GLY A 221 3.63 14.98 -1.78
N ALA A 222 2.54 14.21 -1.85
CA ALA A 222 1.59 13.95 -0.78
C ALA A 222 2.15 12.86 0.15
N ALA A 223 2.38 13.23 1.42
CA ALA A 223 2.97 12.34 2.43
C ALA A 223 2.21 11.02 2.66
N TYR A 224 0.93 10.98 2.29
CA TYR A 224 0.03 9.83 2.47
C TYR A 224 -0.52 9.26 1.15
N GLY A 225 0.04 9.66 0.00
CA GLY A 225 -0.43 9.25 -1.32
C GLY A 225 -1.69 9.99 -1.81
N GLU A 226 -2.33 9.44 -2.84
CA GLU A 226 -3.51 10.02 -3.50
C GLU A 226 -4.83 9.38 -3.08
N TRP A 227 -4.78 8.12 -2.62
CA TRP A 227 -5.95 7.32 -2.27
C TRP A 227 -5.69 6.49 -1.03
N GLY A 228 -6.71 6.33 -0.20
CA GLY A 228 -6.71 5.44 0.95
C GLY A 228 -7.92 4.50 0.93
N ILE A 229 -7.70 3.29 1.43
CA ILE A 229 -8.74 2.33 1.81
C ILE A 229 -8.56 2.09 3.30
N GLU A 230 -9.57 2.41 4.10
CA GLU A 230 -9.48 2.30 5.56
C GLU A 230 -10.67 1.58 6.17
N ALA A 231 -10.42 0.90 7.28
CA ALA A 231 -11.47 0.50 8.20
C ALA A 231 -11.94 1.76 8.96
N HIS A 232 -13.17 2.18 8.70
CA HIS A 232 -13.86 3.25 9.42
C HIS A 232 -14.79 2.64 10.48
N THR A 233 -15.14 3.41 11.50
CA THR A 233 -16.03 2.96 12.60
C THR A 233 -17.30 2.28 12.08
N ASP A 234 -17.86 2.84 11.01
CA ASP A 234 -19.17 2.45 10.46
C ASP A 234 -19.08 1.67 9.14
N GLY A 235 -17.89 1.41 8.60
CA GLY A 235 -17.76 0.77 7.29
C GLY A 235 -16.35 0.69 6.71
N LEU A 236 -16.26 0.29 5.45
CA LEU A 236 -15.05 0.38 4.63
C LEU A 236 -15.10 1.68 3.82
N ASN A 237 -14.11 2.55 4.02
CA ASN A 237 -14.06 3.88 3.41
C ASN A 237 -12.96 3.95 2.34
N PHE A 238 -13.33 4.43 1.16
CA PHE A 238 -12.41 4.82 0.10
C PHE A 238 -12.35 6.35 0.05
N TRP A 239 -11.17 6.91 0.26
CA TRP A 239 -11.00 8.33 0.52
C TRP A 239 -9.73 8.91 -0.10
N LYS A 240 -9.66 10.24 -0.14
CA LYS A 240 -8.46 11.00 -0.51
C LYS A 240 -7.80 11.57 0.74
N PRO A 241 -6.52 11.24 1.01
CA PRO A 241 -5.83 11.70 2.20
C PRO A 241 -5.39 13.16 2.13
N TYR A 242 -4.95 13.67 3.27
CA TYR A 242 -4.42 15.04 3.35
C TYR A 242 -3.20 15.21 2.43
N GLY A 243 -3.20 16.29 1.64
CA GLY A 243 -2.17 16.57 0.65
C GLY A 243 -2.41 15.94 -0.73
N ALA A 244 -3.43 15.08 -0.89
CA ALA A 244 -3.79 14.52 -2.18
C ALA A 244 -4.27 15.60 -3.17
N THR A 245 -4.14 15.32 -4.46
CA THR A 245 -4.56 16.23 -5.54
C THR A 245 -6.07 16.46 -5.49
N GLY A 246 -6.50 17.72 -5.40
CA GLY A 246 -7.93 18.06 -5.20
C GLY A 246 -8.38 18.09 -3.73
N GLY A 247 -7.45 17.88 -2.80
CA GLY A 247 -7.70 17.99 -1.36
C GLY A 247 -8.22 16.71 -0.71
N LEU A 248 -8.34 16.77 0.62
CA LEU A 248 -8.92 15.69 1.42
C LEU A 248 -10.39 15.51 1.07
N LYS A 249 -10.81 14.26 0.85
CA LYS A 249 -12.19 13.91 0.56
C LYS A 249 -12.53 12.54 1.11
N ASN A 250 -13.43 12.49 2.09
CA ASN A 250 -13.93 11.24 2.65
C ASN A 250 -15.12 10.70 1.85
N TYR A 251 -15.38 9.41 2.02
CA TYR A 251 -16.58 8.73 1.53
C TYR A 251 -16.76 8.88 0.01
N CYS A 252 -15.66 8.87 -0.74
CA CYS A 252 -15.73 8.83 -2.20
C CYS A 252 -16.50 7.59 -2.65
N LEU A 253 -16.23 6.47 -1.98
CA LEU A 253 -17.04 5.26 -1.94
C LEU A 253 -17.01 4.75 -0.50
N PHE A 254 -18.15 4.32 0.02
CA PHE A 254 -18.29 3.80 1.36
C PHE A 254 -19.14 2.54 1.34
N ILE A 255 -18.76 1.52 2.10
CA ILE A 255 -19.55 0.30 2.28
C ILE A 255 -19.85 0.19 3.77
N GLU A 256 -21.11 0.37 4.16
CA GLU A 256 -21.48 0.34 5.58
C GLU A 256 -21.38 -1.08 6.17
N ASN A 257 -21.06 -1.16 7.47
CA ASN A 257 -20.88 -2.43 8.17
C ASN A 257 -22.20 -3.21 8.37
N LEU A 258 -23.33 -2.51 8.54
CA LEU A 258 -24.58 -3.13 8.99
C LEU A 258 -25.27 -3.90 7.87
N SER A 259 -25.63 -3.23 6.77
CA SER A 259 -26.36 -3.86 5.65
C SER A 259 -25.50 -4.12 4.43
N GLY A 260 -24.25 -3.63 4.42
CA GLY A 260 -23.39 -3.66 3.22
C GLY A 260 -23.83 -2.68 2.13
N ASN A 261 -24.67 -1.69 2.46
CA ASN A 261 -25.09 -0.68 1.51
C ASN A 261 -23.91 0.16 1.04
N VAL A 262 -23.95 0.57 -0.23
CA VAL A 262 -22.91 1.36 -0.87
C VAL A 262 -23.30 2.83 -0.91
N GLY A 263 -22.47 3.68 -0.31
CA GLY A 263 -22.56 5.13 -0.39
C GLY A 263 -21.55 5.70 -1.40
N VAL A 264 -22.00 6.59 -2.27
CA VAL A 264 -21.11 7.43 -3.09
C VAL A 264 -21.28 8.87 -2.61
N ASN A 265 -20.19 9.47 -2.13
CA ASN A 265 -20.16 10.80 -1.54
C ASN A 265 -21.02 10.92 -0.25
N THR A 266 -21.17 9.81 0.48
CA THR A 266 -21.91 9.71 1.75
C THR A 266 -21.45 8.49 2.55
N ASP A 267 -21.42 8.61 3.87
CA ASP A 267 -21.19 7.54 4.85
C ASP A 267 -22.48 6.95 5.43
N ASN A 268 -23.63 7.50 5.06
CA ASN A 268 -24.94 7.06 5.55
C ASN A 268 -25.85 6.61 4.39
N PRO A 269 -25.54 5.48 3.73
CA PRO A 269 -26.36 4.95 2.66
C PRO A 269 -27.68 4.35 3.19
N THR A 270 -28.81 4.92 2.78
CA THR A 270 -30.16 4.51 3.23
C THR A 270 -30.81 3.44 2.35
N ALA A 271 -30.12 3.01 1.30
CA ALA A 271 -30.54 2.00 0.33
C ALA A 271 -29.29 1.26 -0.18
N PRO A 272 -29.43 0.07 -0.80
CA PRO A 272 -28.30 -0.72 -1.30
C PRO A 272 -27.27 0.07 -2.11
N LEU A 273 -27.73 1.08 -2.86
CA LEU A 273 -26.89 2.13 -3.42
C LEU A 273 -27.50 3.49 -3.10
N THR A 274 -26.73 4.37 -2.45
CA THR A 274 -27.09 5.77 -2.20
C THR A 274 -26.02 6.67 -2.81
N VAL A 275 -26.42 7.53 -3.76
CA VAL A 275 -25.52 8.53 -4.36
C VAL A 275 -25.92 9.92 -3.88
N ASN A 276 -25.04 10.56 -3.11
CA ASN A 276 -25.23 11.94 -2.67
C ASN A 276 -24.52 12.91 -3.63
N GLY A 277 -25.12 13.12 -4.79
CA GLY A 277 -24.57 13.96 -5.83
C GLY A 277 -25.30 13.82 -7.16
N LYS A 278 -24.66 14.32 -8.22
CA LYS A 278 -25.12 14.11 -9.60
C LYS A 278 -24.62 12.74 -10.09
N THR A 279 -25.51 12.01 -10.75
CA THR A 279 -25.21 10.75 -11.44
C THR A 279 -25.32 10.97 -12.94
N LEU A 280 -24.22 10.74 -13.64
CA LEU A 280 -24.17 10.71 -15.10
C LEU A 280 -24.09 9.25 -15.56
N ILE A 281 -25.02 8.82 -16.40
CA ILE A 281 -24.95 7.55 -17.13
C ILE A 281 -24.75 7.90 -18.60
N GLY A 282 -23.53 7.78 -19.10
CA GLY A 282 -23.15 8.20 -20.45
C GLY A 282 -21.65 8.47 -20.56
N ASP A 283 -21.23 9.02 -21.69
CA ASP A 283 -19.84 9.44 -21.91
C ASP A 283 -19.57 10.82 -21.28
N PRO A 284 -18.78 10.90 -20.19
CA PRO A 284 -18.48 12.16 -19.51
C PRO A 284 -17.63 13.13 -20.35
N SER A 285 -17.06 12.68 -21.47
CA SER A 285 -16.37 13.58 -22.41
C SER A 285 -17.31 14.32 -23.35
N LEU A 286 -18.55 13.83 -23.49
CA LEU A 286 -19.56 14.38 -24.41
C LEU A 286 -20.67 15.12 -23.69
N VAL A 287 -21.04 14.67 -22.49
CA VAL A 287 -22.19 15.20 -21.74
C VAL A 287 -21.83 15.48 -20.29
N SER A 288 -22.54 16.44 -19.69
CA SER A 288 -22.49 16.72 -18.26
C SER A 288 -23.90 16.77 -17.69
N THR A 289 -24.07 16.45 -16.41
CA THR A 289 -25.40 16.49 -15.80
C THR A 289 -25.87 17.95 -15.68
N PRO A 290 -27.01 18.34 -16.31
CA PRO A 290 -27.51 19.71 -16.27
C PRO A 290 -27.80 20.20 -14.85
N ASN A 291 -27.96 21.51 -14.68
CA ASN A 291 -28.34 22.08 -13.39
C ASN A 291 -29.80 21.75 -13.06
N GLY A 292 -30.09 21.47 -11.79
CA GLY A 292 -31.42 21.06 -11.33
C GLY A 292 -31.68 19.54 -11.39
N TYR A 293 -30.81 18.77 -12.05
CA TYR A 293 -30.99 17.32 -12.18
C TYR A 293 -29.95 16.54 -11.38
N LYS A 294 -30.41 15.49 -10.69
CA LYS A 294 -29.55 14.53 -9.99
C LYS A 294 -29.17 13.32 -10.84
N LEU A 295 -29.97 12.98 -11.86
CA LEU A 295 -29.71 11.87 -12.77
C LEU A 295 -29.84 12.35 -14.21
N PHE A 296 -28.81 12.10 -15.02
CA PHE A 296 -28.86 12.27 -16.46
C PHE A 296 -28.43 10.97 -17.13
N VAL A 297 -29.16 10.55 -18.15
CA VAL A 297 -28.91 9.31 -18.90
C VAL A 297 -28.81 9.63 -20.39
N GLN A 298 -27.61 9.52 -20.95
CA GLN A 298 -27.37 9.59 -22.38
C GLN A 298 -27.98 8.35 -23.06
N GLU A 299 -28.51 8.52 -24.27
CA GLU A 299 -29.16 7.45 -25.07
C GLU A 299 -30.50 6.92 -24.51
N GLY A 300 -30.98 7.48 -23.40
CA GLY A 300 -32.34 7.26 -22.89
C GLY A 300 -32.48 6.07 -21.94
N ILE A 301 -33.73 5.76 -21.58
CA ILE A 301 -34.09 4.71 -20.62
C ILE A 301 -35.15 3.81 -21.26
N LEU A 302 -34.84 2.52 -21.44
CA LEU A 302 -35.84 1.51 -21.77
C LEU A 302 -36.45 0.98 -20.47
N THR A 303 -37.75 1.18 -20.26
CA THR A 303 -38.45 0.74 -19.04
C THR A 303 -39.85 0.21 -19.37
N GLU A 304 -40.30 -0.77 -18.59
CA GLU A 304 -41.68 -1.29 -18.66
C GLU A 304 -42.68 -0.37 -17.94
N LYS A 305 -42.20 0.44 -17.00
CA LYS A 305 -43.07 1.30 -16.18
C LYS A 305 -42.33 2.56 -15.72
N VAL A 306 -42.99 3.69 -15.87
CA VAL A 306 -42.59 4.97 -15.29
C VAL A 306 -43.76 5.54 -14.48
N LYS A 307 -43.49 6.03 -13.28
CA LYS A 307 -44.44 6.79 -12.46
C LYS A 307 -43.84 8.16 -12.19
N VAL A 308 -44.47 9.20 -12.72
CA VAL A 308 -44.07 10.58 -12.46
C VAL A 308 -44.96 11.13 -11.36
N ALA A 309 -44.35 11.67 -10.30
CA ALA A 309 -45.09 12.25 -9.19
C ALA A 309 -45.40 13.71 -9.48
N LEU A 310 -46.64 14.12 -9.25
CA LEU A 310 -47.02 15.53 -9.28
C LEU A 310 -46.44 16.23 -8.05
N TYR A 311 -45.87 17.41 -8.26
CA TYR A 311 -45.36 18.24 -7.17
C TYR A 311 -46.50 18.89 -6.37
N ASN A 312 -47.56 19.31 -7.06
CA ASN A 312 -48.80 19.84 -6.49
C ASN A 312 -49.97 19.53 -7.44
N THR A 313 -51.20 19.84 -7.02
CA THR A 313 -52.42 19.65 -7.84
C THR A 313 -52.79 20.89 -8.66
N THR A 314 -52.12 22.02 -8.47
CA THR A 314 -52.45 23.30 -9.13
C THR A 314 -52.23 23.22 -10.64
N ASP A 315 -51.25 22.44 -11.07
CA ASP A 315 -50.93 22.28 -12.49
C ASP A 315 -51.75 21.17 -13.17
N TRP A 316 -52.69 20.51 -12.46
CA TRP A 316 -53.53 19.45 -13.02
C TRP A 316 -54.82 20.03 -13.63
N ALA A 317 -55.26 19.50 -14.76
CA ALA A 317 -56.22 20.17 -15.66
C ALA A 317 -57.68 20.29 -15.15
N ASP A 318 -58.02 19.73 -13.99
CA ASP A 318 -59.40 19.65 -13.48
C ASP A 318 -60.15 21.01 -13.45
N TYR A 319 -59.43 22.12 -13.44
CA TYR A 319 -59.99 23.48 -13.46
C TYR A 319 -60.76 23.83 -14.74
N VAL A 320 -60.61 23.09 -15.84
CA VAL A 320 -61.32 23.38 -17.12
C VAL A 320 -62.84 23.22 -16.97
N PHE A 321 -63.28 22.39 -16.02
CA PHE A 321 -64.70 22.18 -15.74
C PHE A 321 -65.29 23.10 -14.67
N GLU A 322 -64.50 24.02 -14.11
CA GLU A 322 -65.00 25.00 -13.16
C GLU A 322 -65.89 26.05 -13.83
N THR A 323 -66.89 26.55 -13.10
CA THR A 323 -67.92 27.43 -13.69
C THR A 323 -67.41 28.79 -14.17
N ASP A 324 -66.25 29.21 -13.68
CA ASP A 324 -65.56 30.46 -14.04
C ASP A 324 -64.45 30.25 -15.08
N TYR A 325 -64.30 29.04 -15.63
CA TYR A 325 -63.33 28.77 -16.69
C TYR A 325 -63.74 29.46 -18.00
N GLU A 326 -62.87 30.36 -18.48
CA GLU A 326 -63.07 31.09 -19.73
C GLU A 326 -62.66 30.25 -20.94
N LEU A 327 -63.58 29.42 -21.44
CA LEU A 327 -63.36 28.66 -22.67
C LEU A 327 -63.20 29.61 -23.87
N ARG A 328 -62.02 29.56 -24.49
CA ARG A 328 -61.70 30.36 -25.69
C ARG A 328 -62.69 30.06 -26.82
N SER A 329 -63.05 31.00 -27.67
CA SER A 329 -63.93 30.67 -28.82
C SER A 329 -63.17 29.89 -29.91
N LEU A 330 -63.86 28.99 -30.64
CA LEU A 330 -63.27 28.28 -31.78
C LEU A 330 -62.74 29.23 -32.88
N THR A 331 -63.32 30.43 -32.99
CA THR A 331 -62.83 31.46 -33.93
C THR A 331 -61.45 32.00 -33.51
N GLU A 332 -61.24 32.20 -32.22
CA GLU A 332 -59.94 32.65 -31.68
C GLU A 332 -58.91 31.53 -31.70
N VAL A 333 -59.30 30.30 -31.38
CA VAL A 333 -58.42 29.12 -31.51
C VAL A 333 -57.97 28.98 -32.96
N LYS A 334 -58.87 29.08 -33.93
CA LYS A 334 -58.54 29.03 -35.36
C LYS A 334 -57.50 30.10 -35.73
N ARG A 335 -57.71 31.35 -35.33
CA ARG A 335 -56.77 32.45 -35.59
C ARG A 335 -55.40 32.17 -34.96
N PHE A 336 -55.36 31.65 -33.73
CA PHE A 336 -54.11 31.31 -33.06
C PHE A 336 -53.35 30.22 -33.81
N VAL A 337 -54.02 29.15 -34.22
CA VAL A 337 -53.40 28.02 -34.95
C VAL A 337 -52.90 28.45 -36.33
N GLU A 338 -53.65 29.30 -37.05
CA GLU A 338 -53.26 29.82 -38.35
C GLU A 338 -51.92 30.57 -38.29
N VAL A 339 -51.66 31.29 -37.19
CA VAL A 339 -50.43 32.06 -36.95
C VAL A 339 -49.32 31.20 -36.35
N ASN A 340 -49.58 30.47 -35.26
CA ASN A 340 -48.54 29.86 -34.43
C ASN A 340 -48.24 28.39 -34.77
N LYS A 341 -49.10 27.73 -35.55
CA LYS A 341 -48.95 26.31 -35.96
C LYS A 341 -48.93 25.29 -34.81
N HIS A 342 -49.39 25.68 -33.63
CA HIS A 342 -49.67 24.79 -32.49
C HIS A 342 -50.91 25.28 -31.74
N LEU A 343 -51.42 24.48 -30.79
CA LEU A 343 -52.57 24.85 -29.96
C LEU A 343 -52.16 25.86 -28.88
N PRO A 344 -53.09 26.75 -28.45
CA PRO A 344 -52.86 27.60 -27.29
C PRO A 344 -52.44 26.79 -26.05
N GLY A 345 -51.40 27.23 -25.34
CA GLY A 345 -50.90 26.57 -24.13
C GLY A 345 -49.99 25.36 -24.37
N VAL A 346 -49.98 24.79 -25.59
CA VAL A 346 -49.04 23.73 -25.98
C VAL A 346 -47.75 24.35 -26.50
N PRO A 347 -46.56 23.97 -26.01
CA PRO A 347 -45.29 24.53 -26.48
C PRO A 347 -45.02 24.17 -27.94
N SER A 348 -44.38 25.09 -28.65
CA SER A 348 -43.87 24.87 -30.00
C SER A 348 -42.65 23.95 -30.00
N ALA A 349 -42.37 23.32 -31.15
CA ALA A 349 -41.18 22.47 -31.29
C ALA A 349 -39.86 23.23 -31.04
N GLN A 350 -39.80 24.52 -31.36
CA GLN A 350 -38.62 25.35 -31.10
C GLN A 350 -38.43 25.59 -29.60
N GLU A 351 -39.52 25.89 -28.86
CA GLU A 351 -39.45 26.04 -27.41
C GLU A 351 -38.97 24.76 -26.71
N LEU A 352 -39.30 23.58 -27.23
CA LEU A 352 -38.80 22.31 -26.69
C LEU A 352 -37.30 22.13 -26.89
N VAL A 353 -36.78 22.57 -28.04
CA VAL A 353 -35.33 22.56 -28.31
C VAL A 353 -34.62 23.55 -27.41
N ASP A 354 -35.16 24.77 -27.30
CA ASP A 354 -34.56 25.86 -26.52
C ASP A 354 -34.55 25.56 -25.00
N ASN A 355 -35.52 24.78 -24.52
CA ASN A 355 -35.64 24.38 -23.11
C ASN A 355 -35.04 23.00 -22.80
N GLU A 356 -34.31 22.39 -23.74
CA GLU A 356 -33.70 21.06 -23.58
C GLU A 356 -34.71 19.93 -23.25
N GLY A 357 -35.94 20.06 -23.73
CA GLY A 357 -37.02 19.08 -23.55
C GLY A 357 -38.29 19.66 -22.91
N TYR A 358 -39.12 18.77 -22.35
CA TYR A 358 -40.32 19.14 -21.59
C TYR A 358 -40.45 18.30 -20.33
N ASP A 359 -41.19 18.83 -19.36
CA ASP A 359 -41.62 18.09 -18.18
C ASP A 359 -42.81 17.20 -18.55
N LEU A 360 -42.61 15.87 -18.44
CA LEU A 360 -43.61 14.88 -18.83
C LEU A 360 -44.94 15.07 -18.06
N SER A 361 -44.91 15.38 -16.76
CA SER A 361 -46.13 15.60 -15.98
C SER A 361 -46.88 16.85 -16.42
N LYS A 362 -46.17 17.94 -16.73
CA LYS A 362 -46.80 19.18 -17.22
C LYS A 362 -47.39 19.00 -18.62
N MET A 363 -46.71 18.25 -19.48
CA MET A 363 -47.22 17.98 -20.82
C MET A 363 -48.46 17.08 -20.77
N ASP A 364 -48.48 16.04 -19.94
CA ASP A 364 -49.67 15.21 -19.75
C ASP A 364 -50.86 16.03 -19.22
N ALA A 365 -50.63 16.94 -18.27
CA ALA A 365 -51.66 17.86 -17.79
C ALA A 365 -52.14 18.84 -18.87
N THR A 366 -51.23 19.41 -19.67
CA THR A 366 -51.58 20.28 -20.79
C THR A 366 -52.40 19.53 -21.84
N LEU A 367 -52.03 18.28 -22.14
CA LEU A 367 -52.79 17.43 -23.06
C LEU A 367 -54.19 17.12 -22.50
N LEU A 368 -54.31 16.87 -21.19
CA LEU A 368 -55.60 16.68 -20.53
C LEU A 368 -56.47 17.94 -20.62
N GLU A 369 -55.90 19.13 -20.35
CA GLU A 369 -56.60 20.42 -20.51
C GLU A 369 -57.20 20.56 -21.92
N LYS A 370 -56.42 20.22 -22.97
CA LYS A 370 -56.92 20.29 -24.35
C LYS A 370 -57.96 19.22 -24.68
N ILE A 371 -57.90 18.05 -24.05
CA ILE A 371 -58.96 17.03 -24.17
C ILE A 371 -60.24 17.53 -23.50
N GLU A 372 -60.15 18.21 -22.37
CA GLU A 372 -61.29 18.75 -21.64
C GLU A 372 -61.93 19.95 -22.36
N GLU A 373 -61.13 20.89 -22.87
CA GLU A 373 -61.60 21.98 -23.75
C GLU A 373 -62.32 21.40 -24.99
N LEU A 374 -61.73 20.39 -25.65
CA LEU A 374 -62.34 19.71 -26.79
C LEU A 374 -63.67 19.05 -26.42
N THR A 375 -63.76 18.50 -25.21
CA THR A 375 -64.98 17.91 -24.68
C THR A 375 -66.06 18.98 -24.52
N LEU A 376 -65.73 20.16 -23.98
CA LEU A 376 -66.66 21.29 -23.86
C LEU A 376 -67.15 21.78 -25.23
N TYR A 377 -66.27 21.96 -26.22
CA TYR A 377 -66.71 22.32 -27.58
C TYR A 377 -67.62 21.26 -28.21
N THR A 378 -67.39 19.98 -27.92
CA THR A 378 -68.22 18.88 -28.44
C THR A 378 -69.60 18.89 -27.80
N ILE A 379 -69.69 19.17 -26.50
CA ILE A 379 -70.97 19.37 -25.79
C ILE A 379 -71.72 20.56 -26.41
N GLU A 380 -71.05 21.71 -26.59
CA GLU A 380 -71.64 22.89 -27.23
C GLU A 380 -72.16 22.58 -28.64
N LEU A 381 -71.36 21.88 -29.46
CA LEU A 381 -71.75 21.46 -30.81
C LEU A 381 -72.95 20.51 -30.81
N ALA A 382 -73.04 19.59 -29.84
CA ALA A 382 -74.17 18.68 -29.70
C ALA A 382 -75.45 19.44 -29.35
N GLU A 383 -75.37 20.42 -28.45
CA GLU A 383 -76.49 21.30 -28.10
C GLU A 383 -76.95 22.15 -29.31
N GLN A 384 -76.00 22.75 -30.03
CA GLN A 384 -76.30 23.49 -31.26
C GLN A 384 -76.97 22.61 -32.31
N ASN A 385 -76.48 21.39 -32.53
CA ASN A 385 -77.08 20.44 -33.47
C ASN A 385 -78.50 20.02 -33.04
N LYS A 386 -78.73 19.78 -31.76
CA LYS A 386 -80.07 19.48 -31.23
C LYS A 386 -81.03 20.65 -31.47
N ASN A 387 -80.60 21.87 -31.17
CA ASN A 387 -81.38 23.08 -31.43
C ASN A 387 -81.67 23.26 -32.93
N LEU A 388 -80.72 22.96 -33.80
CA LEU A 388 -80.92 22.99 -35.25
C LEU A 388 -81.92 21.92 -35.71
N GLN A 389 -81.83 20.69 -35.18
CA GLN A 389 -82.78 19.61 -35.49
C GLN A 389 -84.20 19.95 -35.03
N GLU A 390 -84.36 20.52 -33.83
CA GLU A 390 -85.66 20.96 -33.32
C GLU A 390 -86.25 22.09 -34.18
N ARG A 391 -85.43 23.05 -34.63
CA ARG A 391 -85.86 24.10 -35.56
C ARG A 391 -86.23 23.56 -36.94
N ILE A 392 -85.47 22.60 -37.46
CA ILE A 392 -85.78 21.93 -38.73
C ILE A 392 -87.14 21.23 -38.62
N LYS A 393 -87.38 20.50 -37.53
CA LYS A 393 -88.65 19.84 -37.28
C LYS A 393 -89.82 20.84 -37.22
N GLN A 394 -89.65 21.96 -36.52
CA GLN A 394 -90.67 23.02 -36.47
C GLN A 394 -90.98 23.59 -37.86
N LEU A 395 -89.96 23.84 -38.70
CA LEU A 395 -90.14 24.35 -40.05
C LEU A 395 -90.75 23.32 -41.02
N GLU A 396 -90.53 22.02 -40.78
CA GLU A 396 -91.16 20.92 -41.53
C GLU A 396 -92.63 20.73 -41.14
N ASP A 397 -92.99 20.91 -39.87
CA ASP A 397 -94.37 20.84 -39.36
C ASP A 397 -95.22 22.07 -39.77
N GLU A 398 -94.60 23.18 -40.19
CA GLU A 398 -95.25 24.40 -40.68
C GLU A 398 -95.53 24.41 -42.21
N LYS A 399 -95.11 23.37 -42.93
CA LYS A 399 -95.39 23.16 -44.38
C LYS A 399 -96.53 22.18 -44.59
#